data_AF-A0A7C6TZ19-F1
#
_entry.id   AF-A0A7C6TZ19-F1
#
_cell.length_a   1.000
_cell.length_b   1.000
_cell.length_c   1.000
_cell.angle_alpha   90.00
_cell.angle_beta   90.00
_cell.angle_gamma   90.00
#
_symmetry.space_group_name_H-M   'P 1'
#
loop_
_entity.id
_entity.type
_entity.pdbx_description
1 polymer ?
#
loop_
_entity_poly.entity_id
_entity_poly.type
_entity_poly.pdbx_seq_one_letter_code
_entity_poly.pdbx_strand_id
1 'polypeptide(L)'
;MKKWRKRFLIFLCVFFLCGVALWGAWQIWFDPYRGTVTAFRPSEELETVLSGEEAAKDLDYLVHRLKERHPACINGLPHKVQTAYAQERENIAALPEVSVLSLWQSAARIFCHLGDAHSAVGVHYENSGRLPLAFAWEKDALVCSGGKFHGYIVNQIGNIPMD
;
A
#
# COMPACT_ATOMS: atom_id res chain seq x y z
N MET A 1 35.79 44.17 24.40
CA MET A 1 34.63 44.17 23.47
C MET A 1 34.90 43.50 22.12
N LYS A 2 35.89 43.92 21.30
CA LYS A 2 36.15 43.31 19.96
C LYS A 2 36.42 41.79 19.95
N LYS A 3 37.22 41.27 20.89
CA LYS A 3 37.50 39.81 21.00
C LYS A 3 36.25 38.99 21.35
N TRP A 4 35.39 39.55 22.20
CA TRP A 4 34.10 38.93 22.58
C TRP A 4 33.12 38.91 21.41
N ARG A 5 33.01 40.01 20.64
CA ARG A 5 32.25 40.03 19.38
C ARG A 5 32.74 38.97 18.39
N LYS A 6 34.06 38.81 18.19
CA LYS A 6 34.61 37.78 17.29
C LYS A 6 34.28 36.36 17.75
N ARG A 7 34.44 36.06 19.04
CA ARG A 7 34.08 34.73 19.61
C ARG A 7 32.59 34.44 19.48
N PHE A 8 31.75 35.44 19.72
CA PHE A 8 30.30 35.33 19.52
C PHE A 8 29.93 35.08 18.05
N LEU A 9 30.58 35.78 17.13
CA LEU A 9 30.38 35.58 15.68
C LEU A 9 30.80 34.17 15.23
N ILE A 10 31.93 33.68 15.73
CA ILE A 10 32.38 32.30 15.46
C ILE A 10 31.38 31.29 16.00
N PHE A 11 30.89 31.49 17.23
CA PHE A 11 29.88 30.62 17.83
C PHE A 11 28.60 30.58 17.00
N LEU A 12 28.10 31.73 16.54
CA LEU A 12 26.93 31.81 15.66
C LEU A 12 27.15 31.09 14.33
N CYS A 13 28.33 31.25 13.71
CA CYS A 13 28.67 30.53 12.48
C CYS A 13 28.69 29.02 12.69
N VAL A 14 29.31 28.53 13.77
CA VAL A 14 29.34 27.09 14.09
C VAL A 14 27.93 26.57 14.36
N PHE A 15 27.14 27.29 15.16
CA PHE A 15 25.77 26.90 15.47
C PHE A 15 24.91 26.82 14.21
N PHE A 16 25.03 27.80 13.30
CA PHE A 16 24.34 27.78 12.01
C PHE A 16 24.75 26.58 11.15
N LEU A 17 26.05 26.31 11.03
CA LEU A 17 26.55 25.15 10.29
C LEU A 17 26.07 23.82 10.87
N CYS A 18 26.09 23.67 12.20
CA CYS A 18 25.52 22.51 12.87
C CYS A 18 24.01 22.40 12.63
N GLY A 19 23.27 23.51 12.67
CA GLY A 19 21.84 23.53 12.38
C GLY A 19 21.52 23.08 10.96
N VAL A 20 22.25 23.57 9.96
CA VAL A 20 22.08 23.16 8.55
C VAL A 20 22.46 21.69 8.37
N ALA A 21 23.54 21.22 8.99
CA ALA A 21 23.94 19.81 8.93
C ALA A 21 22.89 18.89 9.57
N LEU A 22 22.34 19.26 10.72
CA LEU A 22 21.28 18.50 11.39
C LEU A 22 19.97 18.51 10.58
N TRP A 23 19.60 19.65 9.98
CA TRP A 23 18.43 19.74 9.11
C TRP A 23 18.60 18.88 7.85
N GLY A 24 19.77 18.94 7.20
CA GLY A 24 20.08 18.08 6.06
C GLY A 24 20.06 16.59 6.43
N ALA A 25 20.62 16.24 7.60
CA ALA A 25 20.57 14.89 8.12
C ALA A 25 19.12 14.43 8.38
N TRP A 26 18.28 15.31 8.91
CA TRP A 26 16.87 15.03 9.11
C TRP A 26 16.14 14.77 7.79
N GLN A 27 16.28 15.66 6.81
CA GLN A 27 15.66 15.51 5.48
C GLN A 27 16.10 14.21 4.77
N ILE A 28 17.36 13.82 4.92
CA ILE A 28 17.90 12.64 4.23
C ILE A 28 17.54 11.35 4.97
N TRP A 29 17.67 11.28 6.30
CA TRP A 29 17.56 10.02 7.04
C TRP A 29 16.32 9.88 7.91
N PHE A 30 15.69 10.98 8.33
CA PHE A 30 14.65 10.96 9.37
C PHE A 30 13.30 11.53 8.95
N ASP A 31 13.17 12.13 7.75
CA ASP A 31 11.88 12.59 7.25
C ASP A 31 10.98 11.38 6.92
N PRO A 32 9.90 11.15 7.69
CA PRO A 32 9.00 10.02 7.45
C PRO A 32 8.20 10.17 6.15
N TYR A 33 8.15 11.39 5.59
CA TYR A 33 7.47 11.68 4.33
C TYR A 33 8.42 11.62 3.11
N ARG A 34 9.66 11.18 3.29
CA ARG A 34 10.64 11.08 2.19
C ARG A 34 10.13 10.16 1.08
N GLY A 35 9.91 10.72 -0.11
CA GLY A 35 9.41 9.98 -1.26
C GLY A 35 7.98 9.47 -1.10
N THR A 36 7.16 10.12 -0.27
CA THR A 36 5.71 9.96 -0.36
C THR A 36 5.20 10.63 -1.63
N VAL A 37 4.11 10.09 -2.18
CA VAL A 37 3.48 10.66 -3.37
C VAL A 37 2.96 12.07 -3.07
N THR A 38 3.19 13.02 -3.98
CA THR A 38 2.68 14.40 -3.85
C THR A 38 1.25 14.56 -4.35
N ALA A 39 0.80 13.63 -5.21
CA ALA A 39 -0.56 13.51 -5.68
C ALA A 39 -0.86 12.04 -6.02
N PHE A 40 -2.07 11.60 -5.73
CA PHE A 40 -2.59 10.32 -6.20
C PHE A 40 -3.16 10.51 -7.59
N ARG A 41 -2.65 9.76 -8.57
CA ARG A 41 -3.30 9.66 -9.87
C ARG A 41 -4.37 8.58 -9.79
N PRO A 42 -5.50 8.74 -10.50
CA PRO A 42 -6.46 7.66 -10.65
C PRO A 42 -5.76 6.40 -11.16
N SER A 43 -6.17 5.25 -10.64
CA SER A 43 -5.76 3.95 -11.18
C SER A 43 -6.35 3.77 -12.57
N GLU A 44 -5.70 2.95 -13.40
CA GLU A 44 -6.28 2.44 -14.63
C GLU A 44 -7.56 1.63 -14.36
N GLU A 45 -8.41 1.48 -15.38
CA GLU A 45 -9.60 0.65 -15.31
C GLU A 45 -9.24 -0.82 -15.06
N LEU A 46 -10.10 -1.55 -14.35
CA LEU A 46 -9.86 -2.95 -13.98
C LEU A 46 -9.65 -3.89 -15.18
N GLU A 47 -10.28 -3.56 -16.31
CA GLU A 47 -10.20 -4.31 -17.57
C GLU A 47 -9.03 -3.89 -18.46
N THR A 48 -8.28 -2.84 -18.08
CA THR A 48 -7.08 -2.43 -18.83
C THR A 48 -6.09 -3.58 -18.85
N VAL A 49 -5.57 -3.89 -20.04
CA VAL A 49 -4.62 -4.98 -20.28
C VAL A 49 -3.20 -4.46 -20.23
N LEU A 50 -2.37 -5.11 -19.43
CA LEU A 50 -0.93 -4.93 -19.32
C LEU A 50 -0.23 -6.15 -19.92
N SER A 51 1.03 -5.99 -20.32
CA SER A 51 1.89 -7.16 -20.52
C SER A 51 2.22 -7.84 -19.19
N GLY A 52 2.49 -9.15 -19.23
CA GLY A 52 2.97 -9.88 -18.04
C GLY A 52 4.26 -9.30 -17.45
N GLU A 53 5.13 -8.72 -18.29
CA GLU A 53 6.36 -8.06 -17.84
C GLU A 53 6.07 -6.78 -17.05
N GLU A 54 5.16 -5.92 -17.53
CA GLU A 54 4.74 -4.70 -16.83
C GLU A 54 4.08 -5.05 -15.49
N ALA A 55 3.14 -6.00 -15.49
CA ALA A 55 2.48 -6.45 -14.27
C ALA A 55 3.47 -7.06 -13.25
N ALA A 56 4.48 -7.83 -13.71
CA ALA A 56 5.52 -8.36 -12.83
C ALA A 56 6.41 -7.26 -12.24
N LYS A 57 6.74 -6.21 -13.01
CA LYS A 57 7.48 -5.05 -12.51
C LYS A 57 6.70 -4.28 -11.44
N ASP A 58 5.39 -4.20 -11.57
CA ASP A 58 4.53 -3.58 -10.55
C ASP A 58 4.54 -4.41 -9.25
N LEU A 59 4.48 -5.74 -9.34
CA LEU A 59 4.66 -6.60 -8.16
C LEU A 59 6.04 -6.41 -7.51
N ASP A 60 7.10 -6.31 -8.32
CA ASP A 60 8.47 -6.07 -7.84
C ASP A 60 8.56 -4.74 -7.09
N TYR A 61 7.95 -3.69 -7.64
CA TYR A 61 7.90 -2.38 -7.01
C TYR A 61 7.16 -2.43 -5.66
N LEU A 62 5.99 -3.07 -5.61
CA LEU A 62 5.19 -3.20 -4.39
C LEU A 62 5.96 -3.92 -3.28
N VAL A 63 6.54 -5.09 -3.58
CA VAL A 63 7.27 -5.89 -2.58
C VAL A 63 8.57 -5.21 -2.16
N HIS A 64 9.25 -4.51 -3.08
CA HIS A 64 10.40 -3.70 -2.74
C HIS A 64 10.06 -2.60 -1.74
N ARG A 65 8.98 -1.84 -1.98
CA ARG A 65 8.52 -0.79 -1.06
C ARG A 65 8.05 -1.32 0.28
N LEU A 66 7.36 -2.46 0.26
CA LEU A 66 6.95 -3.17 1.47
C LEU A 66 8.17 -3.52 2.32
N LYS A 67 9.19 -4.14 1.73
CA LYS A 67 10.43 -4.50 2.42
C LYS A 67 11.18 -3.28 2.96
N GLU A 68 11.19 -2.17 2.22
CA GLU A 68 11.90 -0.93 2.59
C GLU A 68 11.23 -0.21 3.78
N ARG A 69 9.89 -0.16 3.82
CA ARG A 69 9.17 0.79 4.68
C ARG A 69 8.23 0.16 5.71
N HIS A 70 7.81 -1.09 5.51
CA HIS A 70 6.78 -1.68 6.35
C HIS A 70 7.36 -2.24 7.66
N PRO A 71 6.80 -1.90 8.84
CA PRO A 71 7.31 -2.38 10.14
C PRO A 71 7.39 -3.91 10.27
N ALA A 72 6.43 -4.63 9.70
CA ALA A 72 6.47 -6.11 9.67
C ALA A 72 7.69 -6.69 8.90
N CYS A 73 8.38 -5.86 8.11
CA CYS A 73 9.57 -6.25 7.35
C CYS A 73 10.89 -5.80 8.01
N ILE A 74 10.89 -5.35 9.27
CA ILE A 74 12.10 -4.87 9.97
C ILE A 74 13.24 -5.91 9.99
N ASN A 75 12.89 -7.20 10.00
CA ASN A 75 13.83 -8.32 9.95
C ASN A 75 13.93 -8.94 8.54
N GLY A 76 13.59 -8.18 7.51
CA GLY A 76 13.41 -8.68 6.14
C GLY A 76 11.97 -9.09 5.84
N LEU A 77 11.72 -9.48 4.59
CA LEU A 77 10.40 -9.86 4.11
C LEU A 77 9.94 -11.16 4.81
N PRO A 78 8.75 -11.22 5.42
CA PRO A 78 8.26 -12.45 6.05
C PRO A 78 8.21 -13.62 5.06
N HIS A 79 8.59 -14.81 5.51
CA HIS A 79 8.68 -16.00 4.64
C HIS A 79 7.39 -16.26 3.85
N LYS A 80 6.22 -16.17 4.49
CA LYS A 80 4.92 -16.37 3.81
C LYS A 80 4.68 -15.35 2.69
N VAL A 81 5.05 -14.09 2.93
CA VAL A 81 4.96 -13.01 1.93
C VAL A 81 5.95 -13.27 0.79
N GLN A 82 7.17 -13.69 1.11
CA GLN A 82 8.19 -14.02 0.11
C GLN A 82 7.77 -15.19 -0.79
N THR A 83 7.21 -16.26 -0.22
CA THR A 83 6.71 -17.41 -0.98
C THR A 83 5.56 -17.01 -1.90
N ALA A 84 4.57 -16.26 -1.37
CA ALA A 84 3.45 -15.77 -2.17
C ALA A 84 3.92 -14.85 -3.30
N TYR A 85 4.84 -13.93 -3.01
CA TYR A 85 5.43 -13.06 -4.02
C TYR A 85 6.13 -13.83 -5.15
N ALA A 86 6.97 -14.81 -4.81
CA ALA A 86 7.67 -15.61 -5.82
C ALA A 86 6.68 -16.32 -6.76
N GLN A 87 5.64 -16.93 -6.18
CA GLN A 87 4.60 -17.63 -6.94
C GLN A 87 3.79 -16.69 -7.83
N GLU A 88 3.26 -15.60 -7.27
CA GLU A 88 2.42 -14.65 -8.02
C GLU A 88 3.20 -13.94 -9.12
N ARG A 89 4.47 -13.60 -8.85
CA ARG A 89 5.36 -12.99 -9.85
C ARG A 89 5.65 -13.93 -11.01
N GLU A 90 5.97 -15.20 -10.73
CA GLU A 90 6.20 -16.21 -11.78
C GLU A 90 4.94 -16.43 -12.61
N ASN A 91 3.79 -16.58 -11.95
CA ASN A 91 2.50 -16.78 -12.60
C ASN A 91 2.13 -15.60 -13.52
N ILE A 92 2.25 -14.37 -13.03
CA ILE A 92 1.96 -13.15 -13.83
C ILE A 92 2.92 -13.01 -15.00
N ALA A 93 4.22 -13.22 -14.78
CA ALA A 93 5.23 -13.04 -15.83
C ALA A 93 5.09 -14.06 -16.97
N ALA A 94 4.48 -15.22 -16.72
CA ALA A 94 4.21 -16.24 -17.72
C ALA A 94 2.99 -15.91 -18.62
N LEU A 95 2.15 -14.95 -18.24
CA LEU A 95 0.98 -14.56 -19.01
C LEU A 95 1.33 -13.49 -20.06
N PRO A 96 0.87 -13.63 -21.32
CA PRO A 96 1.11 -12.60 -22.34
C PRO A 96 0.34 -11.31 -22.04
N GLU A 97 -0.85 -11.45 -21.45
CA GLU A 97 -1.77 -10.37 -21.14
C GLU A 97 -2.29 -10.53 -19.72
N VAL A 98 -2.30 -9.45 -18.96
CA VAL A 98 -2.73 -9.41 -17.57
C VAL A 98 -3.63 -8.20 -17.37
N SER A 99 -4.87 -8.43 -16.96
CA SER A 99 -5.74 -7.31 -16.59
C SER A 99 -5.27 -6.64 -15.29
N VAL A 100 -5.53 -5.35 -15.16
CA VAL A 100 -5.30 -4.61 -13.91
C VAL A 100 -5.99 -5.31 -12.72
N LEU A 101 -7.20 -5.84 -12.90
CA LEU A 101 -7.86 -6.66 -11.89
C LEU A 101 -7.02 -7.86 -11.44
N SER A 102 -6.45 -8.61 -12.38
CA SER A 102 -5.62 -9.78 -12.09
C SER A 102 -4.35 -9.40 -11.34
N LEU A 103 -3.72 -8.27 -11.71
CA LEU A 103 -2.59 -7.70 -10.99
C LEU A 103 -2.96 -7.35 -9.53
N TRP A 104 -4.08 -6.65 -9.32
CA TRP A 104 -4.54 -6.30 -7.97
C TRP A 104 -4.85 -7.53 -7.11
N GLN A 105 -5.50 -8.55 -7.68
CA GLN A 105 -5.78 -9.80 -6.97
C GLN A 105 -4.48 -10.52 -6.57
N SER A 106 -3.49 -10.52 -7.45
CA SER A 106 -2.18 -11.12 -7.17
C SER A 106 -1.45 -10.36 -6.07
N ALA A 107 -1.45 -9.03 -6.12
CA ALA A 107 -0.91 -8.19 -5.05
C ALA A 107 -1.65 -8.40 -3.71
N ALA A 108 -2.97 -8.57 -3.74
CA ALA A 108 -3.77 -8.82 -2.53
C ALA A 108 -3.45 -10.18 -1.90
N ARG A 109 -3.21 -11.22 -2.71
CA ARG A 109 -2.76 -12.54 -2.24
C ARG A 109 -1.37 -12.47 -1.60
N ILE A 110 -0.49 -11.56 -2.03
CA ILE A 110 0.79 -11.33 -1.37
C ILE A 110 0.57 -10.61 -0.03
N PHE A 111 -0.18 -9.51 -0.03
CA PHE A 111 -0.35 -8.64 1.14
C PHE A 111 -1.14 -9.31 2.28
N CYS A 112 -2.07 -10.21 1.99
CA CYS A 112 -2.85 -10.90 3.02
C CYS A 112 -1.96 -11.73 3.98
N HIS A 113 -0.75 -12.12 3.54
CA HIS A 113 0.21 -12.85 4.37
C HIS A 113 1.00 -11.96 5.35
N LEU A 114 0.83 -10.63 5.32
CA LEU A 114 1.40 -9.73 6.32
C LEU A 114 0.77 -9.90 7.71
N GLY A 115 -0.48 -10.37 7.77
CA GLY A 115 -1.23 -10.39 9.02
C GLY A 115 -1.52 -9.00 9.58
N ASP A 116 -1.55 -7.97 8.72
CA ASP A 116 -1.80 -6.58 9.08
C ASP A 116 -3.08 -6.08 8.41
N ALA A 117 -4.07 -5.71 9.22
CA ALA A 117 -5.35 -5.19 8.75
C ALA A 117 -5.28 -3.75 8.21
N HIS A 118 -4.18 -3.02 8.46
CA HIS A 118 -4.01 -1.63 8.01
C HIS A 118 -3.25 -1.52 6.69
N SER A 119 -2.77 -2.64 6.14
CA SER A 119 -2.00 -2.68 4.91
C SER A 119 -2.79 -3.41 3.84
N ALA A 120 -3.22 -2.67 2.82
CA ALA A 120 -4.04 -3.18 1.74
C ALA A 120 -3.58 -2.61 0.40
N VAL A 121 -3.94 -3.33 -0.66
CA VAL A 121 -3.83 -2.89 -2.05
C VAL A 121 -5.25 -2.61 -2.55
N GLY A 122 -5.43 -1.54 -3.30
CA GLY A 122 -6.74 -1.17 -3.82
C GLY A 122 -6.66 -0.06 -4.86
N VAL A 123 -7.71 0.01 -5.66
CA VAL A 123 -7.87 1.02 -6.71
C VAL A 123 -8.14 2.39 -6.12
N HIS A 124 -7.62 3.42 -6.78
CA HIS A 124 -7.96 4.81 -6.51
C HIS A 124 -8.76 5.37 -7.68
N TYR A 125 -10.07 5.52 -7.51
CA TYR A 125 -10.95 6.16 -8.50
C TYR A 125 -11.58 7.41 -7.89
N GLU A 126 -11.66 8.50 -8.66
CA GLU A 126 -12.28 9.75 -8.22
C GLU A 126 -13.77 9.55 -7.90
N ASN A 127 -14.46 8.74 -8.71
CA ASN A 127 -15.88 8.46 -8.59
C ASN A 127 -16.11 6.99 -8.18
N SER A 128 -15.95 6.69 -6.89
CA SER A 128 -16.31 5.37 -6.35
C SER A 128 -17.73 5.37 -5.77
N GLY A 129 -18.48 4.31 -6.04
CA GLY A 129 -19.82 4.09 -5.49
C GLY A 129 -19.81 3.00 -4.42
N ARG A 130 -20.65 3.15 -3.40
CA ARG A 130 -20.96 2.08 -2.45
C ARG A 130 -22.41 1.66 -2.64
N LEU A 131 -22.66 0.35 -2.64
CA LEU A 131 -24.03 -0.14 -2.57
C LEU A 131 -24.66 0.36 -1.25
N PRO A 132 -25.94 0.79 -1.25
CA PRO A 132 -26.63 1.25 -0.05
C PRO A 132 -27.08 0.06 0.81
N LEU A 133 -26.19 -0.91 1.01
CA LEU A 133 -26.41 -2.15 1.73
C LEU A 133 -25.31 -2.32 2.77
N ALA A 134 -25.71 -2.75 3.95
CA ALA A 134 -24.82 -3.22 4.99
C ALA A 134 -25.18 -4.65 5.32
N PHE A 135 -24.19 -5.42 5.76
CA PHE A 135 -24.35 -6.83 6.09
C PHE A 135 -23.81 -7.11 7.48
N ALA A 136 -24.37 -8.12 8.13
CA ALA A 136 -23.89 -8.70 9.37
C ALA A 136 -23.78 -10.21 9.19
N TRP A 137 -22.78 -10.83 9.82
CA TRP A 137 -22.73 -12.28 9.90
C TRP A 137 -23.51 -12.72 11.14
N GLU A 138 -24.59 -13.48 10.94
CA GLU A 138 -25.47 -13.97 12.01
C GLU A 138 -25.76 -15.45 11.81
N LYS A 139 -25.47 -16.28 12.83
CA LYS A 139 -25.79 -17.73 12.83
C LYS A 139 -25.38 -18.42 11.52
N ASP A 140 -24.14 -18.18 11.09
CA ASP A 140 -23.56 -18.74 9.86
C ASP A 140 -24.22 -18.28 8.55
N ALA A 141 -24.92 -17.14 8.56
CA ALA A 141 -25.48 -16.52 7.37
C ALA A 141 -25.08 -15.04 7.24
N LEU A 142 -24.88 -14.58 6.01
CA LEU A 142 -24.75 -13.16 5.70
C LEU A 142 -26.14 -12.53 5.62
N VAL A 143 -26.46 -11.65 6.55
CA VAL A 143 -27.76 -11.00 6.68
C VAL A 143 -27.65 -9.51 6.35
N CYS A 144 -28.59 -9.00 5.56
CA CYS A 144 -28.72 -7.57 5.29
C CYS A 144 -29.13 -6.82 6.57
N SER A 145 -28.30 -5.88 7.03
CA SER A 145 -28.47 -5.18 8.31
C SER A 145 -29.17 -3.82 8.22
N GLY A 146 -29.56 -3.36 7.02
CA GLY A 146 -30.26 -2.07 6.87
C GLY A 146 -31.05 -1.90 5.58
N GLY A 147 -31.81 -0.80 5.54
CA GLY A 147 -32.63 -0.41 4.38
C GLY A 147 -33.78 -1.36 4.09
N LYS A 148 -34.26 -1.37 2.84
CA LYS A 148 -35.43 -2.14 2.40
C LYS A 148 -35.26 -3.67 2.47
N PHE A 149 -34.03 -4.13 2.68
CA PHE A 149 -33.70 -5.55 2.75
C PHE A 149 -33.29 -6.00 4.16
N HIS A 150 -33.53 -5.19 5.20
CA HIS A 150 -33.20 -5.57 6.56
C HIS A 150 -33.79 -6.95 6.93
N GLY A 151 -32.95 -7.86 7.43
CA GLY A 151 -33.32 -9.23 7.80
C GLY A 151 -33.30 -10.25 6.66
N TYR A 152 -33.04 -9.84 5.41
CA TYR A 152 -32.90 -10.77 4.30
C TYR A 152 -31.55 -11.49 4.36
N ILE A 153 -31.55 -12.78 4.03
CA ILE A 153 -30.34 -13.59 3.89
C ILE A 153 -29.80 -13.43 2.47
N VAL A 154 -28.48 -13.22 2.36
CA VAL A 154 -27.77 -13.22 1.08
C VAL A 154 -27.44 -14.67 0.72
N ASN A 155 -28.09 -15.20 -0.32
CA ASN A 155 -27.84 -16.58 -0.77
C ASN A 155 -26.65 -16.66 -1.75
N GLN A 156 -26.41 -15.62 -2.53
CA GLN A 156 -25.34 -15.58 -3.55
C GLN A 156 -24.93 -14.15 -3.87
N ILE A 157 -23.66 -13.96 -4.25
CA ILE A 157 -23.11 -12.70 -4.78
C ILE A 157 -22.46 -13.02 -6.13
N GLY A 158 -22.91 -12.37 -7.21
CA GLY A 158 -22.34 -12.59 -8.54
C GLY A 158 -22.41 -14.04 -9.03
N ASN A 159 -23.52 -14.75 -8.73
CA ASN A 159 -23.73 -16.18 -9.00
C ASN A 159 -22.81 -17.12 -8.19
N ILE A 160 -22.13 -16.63 -7.16
CA ILE A 160 -21.34 -17.43 -6.23
C ILE A 160 -22.16 -17.62 -4.95
N PRO A 161 -22.48 -18.87 -4.55
CA PRO A 161 -23.16 -19.16 -3.29
C PRO A 161 -22.37 -18.63 -2.08
N MET A 162 -23.08 -18.29 -0.99
CA MET A 162 -22.47 -17.75 0.24
C MET A 162 -21.96 -18.82 1.23
N ASP A 163 -22.03 -20.09 0.82
CA ASP A 163 -21.68 -21.33 1.55
C ASP A 163 -20.22 -21.39 2.03
#